data_AF-A0A4Q7FGZ6-F1
#
_entry.id   AF-A0A4Q7FGZ6-F1
#
_cell.length_a   1.000
_cell.length_b   1.000
_cell.length_c   1.000
_cell.angle_alpha   90.00
_cell.angle_beta   90.00
_cell.angle_gamma   90.00
#
_symmetry.space_group_name_H-M   'P 1'
#
loop_
_entity.id
_entity.type
_entity.pdbx_description
1 polymer ?
#
loop_
_entity_poly.entity_id
_entity_poly.type
_entity_poly.pdbx_seq_one_letter_code
_entity_poly.pdbx_strand_id
1 'polypeptide(L)' 'MTAVIPGPVNARDQTPTAEEKEACTQDVFRLCSNHIPDRTAITACLRSKQASLSQQCRYVISVRDTDKRSSDSR' A
#
# COMPACT_ATOMS: atom_id res chain seq x y z
N MET A 1 -43.17 -8.51 -4.36
CA MET A 1 -42.41 -7.65 -3.44
C MET A 1 -40.99 -8.21 -3.37
N THR A 2 -40.13 -7.87 -4.32
CA THR A 2 -38.79 -8.48 -4.44
C THR A 2 -37.78 -7.57 -3.76
N ALA A 3 -37.22 -8.01 -2.64
CA ALA A 3 -36.19 -7.26 -1.93
C ALA A 3 -34.88 -7.29 -2.74
N VAL A 4 -34.38 -6.11 -3.13
CA VAL A 4 -33.02 -5.97 -3.63
C VAL A 4 -32.07 -6.05 -2.43
N ILE A 5 -31.31 -7.14 -2.33
CA ILE A 5 -30.26 -7.27 -1.33
C ILE A 5 -28.99 -6.65 -1.95
N PRO A 6 -28.48 -5.51 -1.46
CA PRO A 6 -27.18 -5.02 -1.89
C PRO A 6 -26.11 -6.01 -1.41
N GLY A 7 -25.36 -6.57 -2.36
CA GLY A 7 -24.27 -7.51 -2.07
C GLY A 7 -23.16 -6.87 -1.26
N PRO A 8 -22.35 -7.66 -0.53
CA PRO A 8 -21.27 -7.13 0.30
C PRO A 8 -20.17 -6.56 -0.60
N VAL A 9 -19.96 -5.25 -0.51
CA VAL A 9 -18.79 -4.58 -1.08
C VAL A 9 -17.54 -5.10 -0.35
N ASN A 10 -16.79 -6.00 -0.99
CA ASN A 10 -15.48 -6.41 -0.50
C ASN A 10 -14.51 -5.24 -0.74
N ALA A 11 -14.22 -4.48 0.31
CA ALA A 11 -13.18 -3.44 0.33
C ALA A 11 -11.76 -4.06 0.29
N ARG A 12 -11.47 -4.88 -0.72
CA ARG A 12 -10.17 -5.56 -0.89
C ARG A 12 -9.36 -5.05 -2.07
N ASP A 13 -9.56 -3.79 -2.42
CA ASP A 13 -8.62 -3.04 -3.24
C ASP A 13 -8.61 -1.60 -2.72
N GLN A 14 -8.18 -1.46 -1.46
CA GLN A 14 -7.92 -0.13 -0.91
C GLN A 14 -6.69 0.39 -1.63
N THR A 15 -6.94 1.07 -2.75
CA THR A 15 -5.95 1.93 -3.37
C THR A 15 -5.45 2.82 -2.26
N PRO A 16 -4.13 2.88 -1.97
CA PRO A 16 -3.65 3.66 -0.85
C PRO A 16 -4.22 5.07 -0.98
N THR A 17 -4.87 5.53 0.09
CA THR A 17 -5.54 6.83 0.10
C THR A 17 -4.52 7.90 -0.27
N ALA A 18 -4.99 9.06 -0.73
CA ALA A 18 -4.08 10.18 -0.99
C ALA A 18 -3.23 10.48 0.25
N GLU A 19 -3.86 10.42 1.43
CA GLU A 19 -3.21 10.59 2.73
C GLU A 19 -2.13 9.53 3.02
N GLU A 20 -2.40 8.26 2.73
CA GLU A 20 -1.43 7.17 2.89
C GLU A 20 -0.24 7.31 1.93
N LYS A 21 -0.50 7.73 0.69
CA LYS A 21 0.55 8.03 -0.28
C LYS A 21 1.39 9.20 0.18
N GLU A 22 0.77 10.27 0.67
CA GLU A 22 1.45 11.46 1.18
C GLU A 22 2.32 11.13 2.40
N ALA A 23 1.81 10.29 3.31
CA ALA A 23 2.57 9.80 4.45
C ALA A 23 3.83 9.02 4.03
N CYS A 24 3.73 8.15 3.02
CA CYS A 24 4.88 7.47 2.44
C CYS A 24 5.76 8.39 1.59
N THR A 25 5.22 9.46 1.01
CA THR A 25 5.94 10.31 0.06
C THR A 25 7.18 10.94 0.71
N GLN A 26 7.05 11.44 1.94
CA GLN A 26 8.19 12.00 2.67
C GLN A 26 9.28 10.95 2.94
N ASP A 27 8.89 9.74 3.35
CA ASP A 27 9.84 8.65 3.60
C ASP A 27 10.53 8.18 2.31
N VAL A 28 9.79 8.12 1.19
CA VAL A 28 10.35 7.81 -0.13
C VAL A 28 11.37 8.86 -0.54
N PHE A 29 11.06 10.16 -0.43
CA PHE A 29 12.02 11.21 -0.78
C PHE A 29 13.26 11.21 0.11
N ARG A 30 13.12 10.87 1.40
CA ARG A 30 14.23 10.88 2.35
C ARG A 30 15.11 9.63 2.26
N LEU A 31 14.51 8.45 2.08
CA LEU A 31 15.20 7.16 2.18
C LEU A 31 15.40 6.47 0.83
N CYS A 32 14.49 6.69 -0.13
CA CYS A 32 14.40 5.98 -1.40
C CYS A 32 14.40 6.92 -2.62
N SER A 33 14.89 8.16 -2.48
CA SER A 33 14.89 9.16 -3.57
C SER A 33 15.67 8.70 -4.80
N ASN A 34 16.73 7.91 -4.60
CA ASN A 34 17.50 7.28 -5.67
C ASN A 34 16.69 6.31 -6.56
N HIS A 35 15.51 5.89 -6.11
CA HIS A 35 14.63 4.97 -6.84
C HIS A 35 13.47 5.68 -7.55
N ILE A 36 13.32 7.00 -7.40
CA ILE A 36 12.30 7.79 -8.12
C ILE A 36 12.71 7.89 -9.60
N PRO A 37 11.81 7.66 -10.58
CA PRO A 37 10.35 7.50 -10.46
C PRO A 37 9.85 6.05 -10.41
N ASP A 38 10.72 5.05 -10.27
CA ASP A 38 10.38 3.63 -10.38
C ASP A 38 9.59 3.13 -9.17
N ARG A 39 8.28 2.93 -9.36
CA ARG A 39 7.37 2.51 -8.28
C ARG A 39 7.72 1.15 -7.69
N THR A 40 8.26 0.24 -8.49
CA THR A 40 8.61 -1.11 -8.05
C THR A 40 9.85 -1.07 -7.16
N ALA A 41 10.88 -0.35 -7.58
CA ALA A 41 12.10 -0.12 -6.81
C ALA A 41 11.82 0.67 -5.54
N ILE A 42 10.95 1.68 -5.58
CA ILE A 42 10.48 2.40 -4.39
C ILE A 42 9.81 1.44 -3.41
N THR A 43 8.89 0.60 -3.87
CA THR A 43 8.19 -0.37 -3.00
C THR A 43 9.17 -1.36 -2.37
N ALA A 44 10.16 -1.84 -3.14
CA ALA A 44 11.21 -2.72 -2.62
C ALA A 44 12.11 -2.01 -1.59
N CYS A 45 12.49 -0.75 -1.85
CA CYS A 45 13.26 0.07 -0.92
C CYS A 45 12.49 0.33 0.38
N LEU A 46 11.21 0.70 0.29
CA LEU A 46 10.34 0.88 1.45
C LEU A 46 10.22 -0.42 2.25
N ARG A 47 10.06 -1.58 1.61
CA ARG A 47 10.04 -2.88 2.29
C ARG A 47 11.36 -3.17 3.03
N SER A 48 12.50 -2.87 2.42
CA SER A 48 13.82 -3.03 3.04
C SER A 48 14.03 -2.07 4.21
N LYS A 49 13.48 -0.85 4.10
CA LYS A 49 13.62 0.22 5.08
C LYS A 49 12.45 0.34 6.05
N GLN A 50 11.60 -0.68 6.19
CA GLN A 50 10.41 -0.65 7.06
C GLN A 50 10.71 -0.13 8.46
N ALA A 51 11.82 -0.52 9.08
CA ALA A 51 12.23 -0.04 10.41
C ALA A 51 12.46 1.48 10.48
N SER A 52 12.84 2.12 9.37
CA SER A 52 13.11 3.55 9.27
C SER A 52 11.92 4.36 8.75
N LEU A 53 10.84 3.72 8.33
CA LEU A 53 9.62 4.38 7.86
C LEU A 53 8.78 4.93 9.00
N SER A 54 7.99 5.97 8.70
CA SER A 54 6.90 6.43 9.54
C SER A 54 5.92 5.29 9.84
N GLN A 55 5.25 5.35 11.00
CA GLN A 55 4.31 4.31 11.42
C GLN A 55 3.18 4.10 10.39
N GLN A 56 2.71 5.20 9.80
CA GLN A 56 1.68 5.18 8.78
C GLN A 56 2.17 4.51 7.50
N CYS A 57 3.35 4.88 6.99
CA CYS A 57 3.87 4.26 5.77
C CYS A 57 4.17 2.75 5.95
N ARG A 58 4.64 2.33 7.13
CA ARG A 58 4.81 0.91 7.44
C ARG A 58 3.51 0.13 7.36
N TYR A 59 2.44 0.68 7.93
CA TYR A 59 1.13 0.03 7.93
C TYR A 59 0.62 -0.19 6.50
N VAL A 60 0.77 0.81 5.63
CA VAL A 60 0.40 0.70 4.21
C VAL A 60 1.19 -0.40 3.52
N ILE A 61 2.50 -0.46 3.73
CA ILE A 61 3.36 -1.46 3.10
C ILE A 61 3.08 -2.86 3.64
N SER A 62 2.82 -3.02 4.94
CA SER A 62 2.52 -4.33 5.54
C SER A 62 1.15 -4.86 5.10
N VAL A 63 0.12 -4.02 5.05
CA VAL A 63 -1.21 -4.41 4.56
C VAL A 63 -1.13 -4.85 3.08
N ARG A 64 -0.38 -4.13 2.25
CA ARG A 64 -0.26 -4.46 0.82
C ARG A 64 0.62 -5.68 0.54
N ASP A 65 1.57 -5.99 1.42
CA ASP A 65 2.32 -7.25 1.36
C ASP A 65 1.40 -8.46 1.59
N THR A 66 0.47 -8.33 2.55
CA THR A 66 -0.53 -9.38 2.82
C THR A 66 -1.57 -9.53 1.70
N ASP A 67 -1.93 -8.43 1.02
CA ASP A 67 -2.87 -8.42 -0.11
C ASP A 67 -2.29 -9.10 -1.37
N LYS A 68 -1.01 -8.85 -1.67
CA LYS A 68 -0.35 -9.48 -2.83
C LYS A 68 -0.33 -11.01 -2.75
N ARG A 69 -0.27 -11.57 -1.53
CA ARG A 69 -0.39 -13.02 -1.28
C ARG A 69 -1.77 -13.60 -1.65
N SER A 70 -2.83 -12.79 -1.65
CA SER A 70 -4.18 -13.24 -2.04
C SER A 70 -4.43 -13.12 -3.55
N SER A 71 -3.72 -12.21 -4.23
CA SER A 71 -3.79 -12.06 -5.69
C SER A 71 -2.96 -13.12 -6.44
N ASP A 72 -1.87 -13.57 -5.84
CA ASP A 72 -0.98 -14.64 -6.36
C ASP A 72 -1.55 -16.07 -6.18
N SER A 73 -2.85 -16.20 -5.87
CA SER A 73 -3.53 -17.50 -5.67
C SER A 73 -4.80 -17.66 -6.54
N ARG A 74 -4.85 -17.02 -7.71
CA ARG A 74 -5.88 -17.25 -8.73
C ARG A 74 -5.27 -17.55 -10.09
#